data_AF-A0A8D2DVN5-F1
#
_entry.id   AF-A0A8D2DVN5-F1
#
_cell.length_a   1.000
_cell.length_b   1.000
_cell.length_c   1.000
_cell.angle_alpha   90.00
_cell.angle_beta   90.00
_cell.angle_gamma   90.00
#
_symmetry.space_group_name_H-M   'P 1'
#
loop_
_entity.id
_entity.type
_entity.pdbx_description
1 polymer ?
#
loop_
_entity_poly.entity_id
_entity_poly.type
_entity_poly.pdbx_seq_one_letter_code
_entity_poly.pdbx_strand_id
1 'polypeptide(L)'
;MAETLRRVLSGYSAVETREDTVEAGPPLLLLGAPGSGKTALLFAAALEAAGEGRGPVLFLTRRPLQSLPRSTGAALDPLRLQKIRFQYPPSTRELLRLLCSAHEAPGPAPSLLLLDGLEEYLAEDPGPQEAAYLAALLLDTVAYFSHRGGPNRDCGLIVALQTQEEGDSGEALQLALLQRYFPAQCWLRPDAPGPGECRMRACLEPSGLGPRTEWCVTFQLDGEMKITRWPTQAYDPSSVKSSSPGGQP
;
A
#
# COMPACT_ATOMS: atom_id res chain seq x y z
N MET A 1 5.18 -4.91 6.57
CA MET A 1 4.48 -3.95 5.68
C MET A 1 3.08 -4.38 5.32
N ALA A 2 2.90 -5.58 4.78
CA ALA A 2 1.57 -6.18 4.63
C ALA A 2 0.76 -6.12 5.95
N GLU A 3 1.42 -6.33 7.10
CA GLU A 3 0.76 -6.24 8.40
C GLU A 3 0.32 -4.82 8.79
N THR A 4 1.14 -3.80 8.50
CA THR A 4 0.78 -2.39 8.70
C THR A 4 -0.49 -2.04 7.90
N LEU A 5 -0.54 -2.43 6.62
CA LEU A 5 -1.75 -2.25 5.82
C LEU A 5 -2.92 -3.11 6.30
N ARG A 6 -2.67 -4.35 6.74
CA ARG A 6 -3.71 -5.21 7.33
C ARG A 6 -4.33 -4.57 8.57
N ARG A 7 -3.54 -3.93 9.45
CA ARG A 7 -4.04 -3.20 10.62
C ARG A 7 -4.89 -2.01 10.22
N VAL A 8 -4.42 -1.21 9.27
CA VAL A 8 -5.20 -0.10 8.69
C VAL A 8 -6.52 -0.60 8.12
N LEU A 9 -6.48 -1.69 7.34
CA LEU A 9 -7.65 -2.24 6.66
C LEU A 9 -8.62 -2.96 7.61
N SER A 10 -8.13 -3.59 8.68
CA SER A 10 -8.96 -4.30 9.66
C SER A 10 -9.64 -3.37 10.67
N GLY A 11 -9.29 -2.08 10.64
CA GLY A 11 -9.60 -1.14 11.71
C GLY A 11 -8.78 -1.46 12.96
N TYR A 12 -8.55 -0.45 13.80
CA TYR A 12 -7.76 -0.50 15.05
C TYR A 12 -8.18 -1.57 16.08
N SER A 13 -9.16 -2.43 15.78
CA SER A 13 -9.65 -3.50 16.67
C SER A 13 -9.02 -4.84 16.32
N ALA A 14 -7.74 -4.97 16.62
CA ALA A 14 -7.12 -6.24 16.96
C ALA A 14 -5.90 -5.94 17.83
N VAL A 15 -6.12 -5.84 19.14
CA VAL A 15 -5.04 -5.99 20.12
C VAL A 15 -4.64 -7.45 20.08
N GLU A 16 -3.81 -7.82 19.11
CA GLU A 16 -2.96 -8.99 19.24
C GLU A 16 -1.62 -8.48 19.78
N THR A 17 -1.52 -8.50 21.11
CA THR A 17 -0.24 -8.39 21.81
C THR A 17 0.59 -9.60 21.44
N ARG A 18 1.41 -9.46 20.40
CA ARG A 18 2.46 -10.42 20.11
C ARG A 18 3.79 -9.68 20.13
N GLU A 19 4.53 -9.88 21.22
CA GLU A 19 5.96 -9.61 21.31
C GLU A 19 6.70 -10.62 20.44
N ASP A 20 6.46 -10.59 19.13
CA ASP A 20 7.40 -11.17 18.18
C ASP A 20 8.37 -10.06 17.80
N THR A 21 9.66 -10.37 17.70
CA THR A 21 10.65 -9.54 17.03
C THR A 21 10.09 -9.12 15.67
N VAL A 22 9.53 -7.91 15.58
CA VAL A 22 8.79 -7.48 14.40
C VAL A 22 9.81 -7.08 13.33
N GLU A 23 10.29 -8.09 12.61
CA GLU A 23 11.00 -7.88 11.36
C GLU A 23 10.11 -7.09 10.41
N ALA A 24 10.70 -6.18 9.63
CA ALA A 24 9.95 -5.52 8.57
C ALA A 24 9.51 -6.59 7.56
N GLY A 25 8.22 -6.93 7.59
CA GLY A 25 7.65 -7.83 6.60
C GLY A 25 7.88 -7.33 5.16
N PRO A 26 7.72 -8.21 4.16
CA PRO A 26 8.13 -8.00 2.76
C PRO A 26 7.70 -6.65 2.18
N PRO A 27 8.48 -6.08 1.25
CA PRO A 27 8.13 -4.83 0.57
C PRO A 27 6.81 -5.03 -0.19
N LEU A 28 5.95 -4.01 -0.15
CA LEU A 28 4.58 -4.11 -0.66
C LEU A 28 4.32 -3.17 -1.83
N LEU A 29 3.66 -3.68 -2.86
CA LEU A 29 3.17 -2.90 -4.00
C LEU A 29 1.65 -2.67 -3.86
N LEU A 30 1.23 -1.40 -3.79
CA LEU A 30 -0.16 -0.97 -3.74
C LEU A 30 -0.62 -0.56 -5.15
N LEU A 31 -1.59 -1.30 -5.68
CA LEU A 31 -2.02 -1.24 -7.08
C LEU A 31 -3.45 -0.73 -7.17
N GLY A 32 -3.75 0.01 -8.23
CA GLY A 32 -5.13 0.40 -8.55
C GLY A 32 -5.23 1.51 -9.58
N ALA A 33 -6.42 1.66 -10.15
CA ALA A 33 -6.75 2.67 -11.15
C ALA A 33 -6.54 4.13 -10.66
N PRO A 34 -6.50 5.13 -11.56
CA PRO A 34 -6.58 6.53 -11.17
C PRO A 34 -7.76 6.78 -10.22
N GLY A 35 -7.55 7.55 -9.16
CA GLY A 35 -8.62 7.88 -8.21
C GLY A 35 -9.07 6.73 -7.30
N SER A 36 -8.39 5.58 -7.28
CA SER A 36 -8.77 4.43 -6.43
C SER A 36 -8.54 4.64 -4.92
N GLY A 37 -7.93 5.76 -4.52
CA GLY A 37 -7.65 6.08 -3.12
C GLY A 37 -6.30 5.56 -2.60
N LYS A 38 -5.37 5.16 -3.48
CA LYS A 38 -4.01 4.70 -3.11
C LYS A 38 -3.31 5.64 -2.13
N THR A 39 -3.28 6.94 -2.45
CA THR A 39 -2.69 7.99 -1.60
C THR A 39 -3.31 8.05 -0.21
N ALA A 40 -4.65 7.92 -0.11
CA ALA A 40 -5.33 7.93 1.18
C ALA A 40 -4.95 6.70 2.02
N LEU A 41 -4.85 5.53 1.39
CA LEU A 41 -4.45 4.30 2.06
C LEU A 41 -2.96 4.32 2.48
N LEU A 42 -2.06 4.82 1.62
CA LEU A 42 -0.66 5.05 1.97
C LEU A 42 -0.53 6.00 3.16
N PHE A 43 -1.29 7.09 3.15
CA PHE A 43 -1.26 8.07 4.23
C PHE A 43 -1.80 7.49 5.55
N ALA A 44 -2.86 6.67 5.50
CA ALA A 44 -3.32 5.93 6.67
C ALA A 44 -2.25 4.96 7.20
N ALA A 45 -1.51 4.27 6.32
CA ALA A 45 -0.36 3.44 6.71
C ALA A 45 0.78 4.26 7.33
N ALA A 46 1.01 5.49 6.85
CA ALA A 46 1.99 6.41 7.43
C ALA A 46 1.61 6.79 8.87
N LEU A 47 0.34 7.14 9.09
CA LEU A 47 -0.18 7.48 10.42
C LEU A 47 -0.10 6.31 11.39
N GLU A 48 -0.40 5.10 10.93
CA GLU A 48 -0.29 3.88 11.74
C GLU A 48 1.17 3.66 12.16
N ALA A 49 2.10 3.62 11.21
CA ALA A 49 3.51 3.41 11.49
C ALA A 49 4.13 4.51 12.38
N ALA A 50 3.70 5.76 12.23
CA ALA A 50 4.08 6.86 13.11
C ALA A 50 3.56 6.69 14.55
N GLY A 51 2.39 6.06 14.71
CA GLY A 51 1.78 5.72 15.99
C GLY A 51 2.53 4.64 16.77
N GLU A 52 3.16 3.68 16.08
CA GLU A 52 3.85 2.54 16.69
C GLU A 52 5.13 2.91 17.48
N GLY A 53 5.62 4.16 17.36
CA GLY A 53 6.81 4.62 18.10
C GLY A 53 8.14 4.04 17.62
N ARG A 54 8.17 3.39 16.44
CA ARG A 54 9.35 2.68 15.91
C ARG A 54 10.35 3.60 15.22
N GLY A 55 9.93 4.79 14.81
CA GLY A 55 10.75 5.79 14.12
C GLY A 55 9.89 6.81 13.37
N PRO A 56 10.50 7.79 12.69
CA PRO A 56 9.79 8.62 11.74
C PRO A 56 9.39 7.81 10.49
N VAL A 57 8.42 8.31 9.75
CA VAL A 57 8.01 7.77 8.43
C VAL A 57 8.52 8.72 7.35
N LEU A 58 9.09 8.20 6.28
CA LEU A 58 9.46 8.96 5.09
C LEU A 58 8.38 8.78 4.02
N PHE A 59 7.69 9.86 3.66
CA PHE A 59 6.64 9.85 2.64
C PHE A 59 7.13 10.60 1.40
N LEU A 60 7.38 9.87 0.32
CA LEU A 60 7.83 10.39 -0.97
C LEU A 60 6.65 10.48 -1.92
N THR A 61 6.47 11.62 -2.56
CA THR A 61 5.48 11.81 -3.64
C THR A 61 5.94 12.92 -4.56
N ARG A 62 5.61 12.88 -5.85
CA ARG A 62 6.16 13.84 -6.81
C ARG A 62 5.71 15.28 -6.57
N ARG A 63 4.55 15.47 -5.93
CA ARG A 63 3.92 16.79 -5.70
C ARG A 63 3.39 16.90 -4.27
N PRO A 64 3.38 18.12 -3.69
CA PRO A 64 2.71 18.36 -2.42
C PRO A 64 1.25 17.90 -2.43
N LEU A 65 0.83 17.26 -1.34
CA LEU A 65 -0.57 16.92 -1.13
C LEU A 65 -1.38 18.22 -0.98
N GLN A 66 -2.37 18.41 -1.86
CA GLN A 66 -3.22 19.60 -1.85
C GLN A 66 -4.09 19.67 -0.58
N SER A 67 -4.44 18.50 -0.03
CA SER A 67 -5.11 18.33 1.24
C SER A 67 -4.65 17.02 1.87
N LEU A 68 -4.63 16.96 3.21
CA LEU A 68 -4.35 15.72 3.91
C LEU A 68 -5.57 14.79 3.77
N PRO A 69 -5.39 13.54 3.32
CA PRO A 69 -6.49 12.58 3.28
C PRO A 69 -7.12 12.43 4.67
N ARG A 70 -8.44 12.49 4.73
CA ARG A 70 -9.17 12.26 5.98
C ARG A 70 -9.15 10.76 6.29
N SER A 71 -8.40 10.39 7.33
CA SER A 71 -8.22 8.98 7.74
C SER A 71 -9.38 8.47 8.59
N THR A 72 -9.54 7.15 8.60
CA THR A 72 -10.50 6.40 9.43
C THR A 72 -10.32 6.69 10.93
N GLY A 73 -11.31 7.34 11.56
CA GLY A 73 -11.64 7.25 12.99
C GLY A 73 -10.65 7.77 14.04
N ALA A 74 -9.36 7.84 13.74
CA ALA A 74 -8.36 8.60 14.48
C ALA A 74 -8.19 9.92 13.76
N ALA A 75 -8.80 10.98 14.28
CA ALA A 75 -8.52 12.35 13.86
C ALA A 75 -7.00 12.50 13.71
N LEU A 76 -6.56 13.17 12.64
CA LEU A 76 -5.17 13.51 12.34
C LEU A 76 -4.40 13.89 13.62
N ASP A 77 -3.81 12.91 14.29
CA ASP A 77 -3.16 13.13 15.58
C ASP A 77 -1.92 13.99 15.29
N PRO A 78 -1.87 15.23 15.79
CA PRO A 78 -0.76 16.13 15.49
C PRO A 78 0.60 15.50 15.86
N LEU A 79 0.64 14.65 16.89
CA LEU A 79 1.86 13.97 17.32
C LEU A 79 2.31 12.88 16.33
N ARG A 80 1.37 12.18 15.68
CA ARG A 80 1.69 11.22 14.62
C ARG A 80 2.13 11.94 13.36
N LEU A 81 1.45 13.03 12.98
CA LEU A 81 1.82 13.83 11.81
C LEU A 81 3.23 14.40 11.91
N GLN A 82 3.66 14.86 13.08
CA GLN A 82 5.03 15.37 13.28
C GLN A 82 6.13 14.32 13.03
N LYS A 83 5.79 13.03 13.06
CA LYS A 83 6.73 11.94 12.77
C LYS A 83 6.78 11.59 11.28
N ILE A 84 5.88 12.12 10.46
CA ILE A 84 5.87 11.89 9.01
C ILE A 84 6.67 13.01 8.33
N ARG A 85 7.77 12.63 7.68
CA ARG A 85 8.59 13.53 6.88
C ARG A 85 8.19 13.40 5.42
N PHE A 86 7.60 14.44 4.88
CA PHE A 86 7.28 14.51 3.46
C PHE A 86 8.46 15.01 2.66
N GLN A 87 8.73 14.39 1.51
CA GLN A 87 9.68 14.86 0.53
C GLN A 87 9.08 14.76 -0.87
N TYR A 88 9.44 15.72 -1.71
CA TYR A 88 8.78 15.95 -2.98
C TYR A 88 9.74 15.96 -4.17
N PRO A 89 10.38 14.82 -4.51
CA PRO A 89 11.23 14.77 -5.70
C PRO A 89 10.37 14.93 -6.97
N PRO A 90 10.46 16.06 -7.69
CA PRO A 90 9.58 16.38 -8.82
C PRO A 90 9.93 15.64 -10.11
N SER A 91 11.05 14.91 -10.16
CA SER A 91 11.53 14.15 -11.32
C SER A 91 12.24 12.86 -10.92
N THR A 92 12.42 11.94 -11.86
CA THR A 92 13.17 10.69 -11.65
C THR A 92 14.60 10.98 -11.21
N ARG A 93 15.25 11.97 -11.82
CA ARG A 93 16.60 12.39 -11.43
C ARG A 93 16.67 12.85 -9.97
N GLU A 94 15.68 13.60 -9.49
CA GLU A 94 15.66 14.08 -8.11
C GLU A 94 15.34 12.95 -7.12
N LEU A 95 14.46 12.01 -7.49
CA LEU A 95 14.21 10.81 -6.70
C LEU A 95 15.48 9.96 -6.58
N LEU A 96 16.20 9.73 -7.68
CA LEU A 96 17.47 9.00 -7.67
C LEU A 96 18.51 9.69 -6.78
N ARG A 97 18.68 11.00 -6.92
CA ARG A 97 19.60 11.77 -6.06
C ARG A 97 19.23 11.61 -4.59
N LEU A 98 17.95 11.71 -4.27
CA LEU A 98 17.45 11.53 -2.91
C LEU A 98 17.83 10.16 -2.34
N LEU A 99 17.50 9.08 -3.07
CA LEU A 99 17.77 7.71 -2.64
C LEU A 99 19.27 7.44 -2.52
N CYS A 100 20.08 7.85 -3.50
CA CYS A 100 21.54 7.71 -3.43
C CYS A 100 22.17 8.49 -2.27
N SER A 101 21.62 9.65 -1.92
CA SER A 101 22.09 10.49 -0.80
C SER A 101 21.51 10.10 0.56
N ALA A 102 20.71 9.03 0.64
CA ALA A 102 20.05 8.61 1.90
C ALA A 102 21.03 8.40 3.06
N HIS A 103 22.27 8.01 2.75
CA HIS A 103 23.33 7.81 3.73
C HIS A 103 23.89 9.10 4.35
N GLU A 104 23.71 10.23 3.67
CA GLU A 104 24.15 11.55 4.12
C GLU A 104 23.10 12.21 5.02
N ALA A 105 21.86 11.71 5.01
CA ALA A 105 20.74 12.33 5.71
C ALA A 105 20.95 12.33 7.24
N PRO A 106 20.94 13.51 7.89
CA PRO A 106 21.06 13.59 9.35
C PRO A 106 19.78 13.15 10.06
N GLY A 107 19.93 12.63 11.28
CA GLY A 107 18.83 12.26 12.16
C GLY A 107 18.48 10.77 12.16
N PRO A 108 17.34 10.40 12.80
CA PRO A 108 16.95 9.00 12.96
C PRO A 108 16.56 8.36 11.62
N ALA A 109 16.92 7.08 11.47
CA ALA A 109 16.48 6.26 10.34
C ALA A 109 14.94 6.08 10.39
N PRO A 110 14.25 6.14 9.24
CA PRO A 110 12.81 5.93 9.19
C PRO A 110 12.45 4.47 9.47
N SER A 111 11.30 4.24 10.12
CA SER A 111 10.72 2.90 10.29
C SER A 111 9.91 2.47 9.06
N LEU A 112 9.55 3.40 8.18
CA LEU A 112 8.77 3.13 6.97
C LEU A 112 9.10 4.16 5.89
N LEU A 113 9.40 3.68 4.69
CA LEU A 113 9.49 4.45 3.46
C LEU A 113 8.25 4.17 2.61
N LEU A 114 7.56 5.24 2.22
CA LEU A 114 6.40 5.23 1.35
C LEU A 114 6.73 5.98 0.07
N LEU A 115 6.42 5.40 -1.10
CA LEU A 115 6.51 6.10 -2.38
C LEU A 115 5.13 6.10 -3.04
N ASP A 116 4.56 7.29 -3.25
CA ASP A 116 3.30 7.48 -3.96
C ASP A 116 3.54 7.90 -5.41
N GLY A 117 2.82 7.27 -6.33
CA GLY A 117 2.86 7.58 -7.77
C GLY A 117 4.12 7.11 -8.49
N LEU A 118 4.56 5.86 -8.29
CA LEU A 118 5.74 5.31 -8.97
C LEU A 118 5.67 5.45 -10.50
N GLU A 119 4.48 5.29 -11.08
CA GLU A 119 4.21 5.43 -12.52
C GLU A 119 4.67 6.79 -13.08
N GLU A 120 4.62 7.85 -12.27
CA GLU A 120 4.98 9.19 -12.71
C GLU A 120 6.48 9.34 -12.98
N TYR A 121 7.30 8.55 -12.27
CA TYR A 121 8.75 8.50 -12.48
C TYR A 121 9.10 7.56 -13.64
N LEU A 122 8.43 6.41 -13.73
CA LEU A 122 8.63 5.46 -14.82
C LEU A 122 8.19 6.03 -16.18
N ALA A 123 7.23 6.95 -16.20
CA ALA A 123 6.82 7.64 -17.42
C ALA A 123 7.89 8.58 -17.99
N GLU A 124 8.84 9.08 -17.17
CA GLU A 124 9.96 9.89 -17.67
C GLU A 124 10.99 9.01 -18.41
N ASP A 125 11.22 7.79 -17.91
CA ASP A 125 12.19 6.83 -18.45
C ASP A 125 11.54 5.43 -18.54
N PRO A 126 10.78 5.13 -19.61
CA PRO A 126 9.88 3.96 -19.68
C PRO A 126 10.58 2.62 -19.94
N GLY A 127 11.89 2.51 -19.74
CA GLY A 127 12.58 1.25 -19.96
C GLY A 127 12.40 0.27 -18.78
N PRO A 128 12.34 -1.05 -19.05
CA PRO A 128 12.23 -2.05 -17.99
C PRO A 128 13.49 -2.10 -17.10
N GLN A 129 14.64 -1.65 -17.61
CA GLN A 129 15.89 -1.57 -16.85
C GLN A 129 15.79 -0.49 -15.76
N GLU A 130 15.16 0.64 -16.09
CA GLU A 130 14.96 1.77 -15.20
C GLU A 130 13.95 1.41 -14.10
N ALA A 131 12.88 0.68 -14.43
CA ALA A 131 11.96 0.13 -13.44
C ALA A 131 12.68 -0.82 -12.46
N ALA A 132 13.54 -1.71 -12.97
CA ALA A 132 14.34 -2.63 -12.15
C ALA A 132 15.34 -1.88 -11.26
N TYR A 133 16.02 -0.90 -11.84
CA TYR A 133 17.02 -0.09 -11.15
C TYR A 133 16.37 0.70 -10.01
N LEU A 134 15.23 1.35 -10.26
CA LEU A 134 14.53 2.11 -9.24
C LEU A 134 13.99 1.21 -8.12
N ALA A 135 13.42 0.04 -8.47
CA ALA A 135 12.97 -0.94 -7.47
C ALA A 135 14.13 -1.44 -6.60
N ALA A 136 15.26 -1.81 -7.22
CA ALA A 136 16.46 -2.24 -6.51
C ALA A 136 16.99 -1.13 -5.58
N LEU A 137 17.09 0.10 -6.07
CA LEU A 137 17.57 1.23 -5.28
C LEU A 137 16.66 1.55 -4.08
N LEU A 138 15.34 1.43 -4.24
CA LEU A 138 14.40 1.58 -3.12
C LEU A 138 14.63 0.50 -2.04
N LEU A 139 14.83 -0.74 -2.45
CA LEU A 139 15.11 -1.84 -1.54
C LEU A 139 16.46 -1.67 -0.82
N ASP A 140 17.51 -1.29 -1.56
CA ASP A 140 18.83 -1.02 -0.99
C ASP A 140 18.78 0.15 0.00
N THR A 141 18.01 1.20 -0.31
CA THR A 141 17.81 2.35 0.58
C THR A 141 17.14 1.93 1.90
N VAL A 142 16.13 1.07 1.81
CA VAL A 142 15.40 0.56 2.98
C VAL A 142 16.29 -0.39 3.79
N ALA A 143 17.06 -1.27 3.13
CA ALA A 143 18.05 -2.11 3.79
C ALA A 143 19.10 -1.28 4.55
N TYR A 144 19.60 -0.20 3.93
CA TYR A 144 20.48 0.75 4.60
C TYR A 144 19.85 1.35 5.86
N PHE A 145 18.59 1.78 5.79
CA PHE A 145 17.89 2.33 6.96
C PHE A 145 17.66 1.29 8.07
N SER A 146 17.34 0.04 7.72
CA SER A 146 17.25 -1.06 8.69
C SER A 146 18.58 -1.27 9.41
N HIS A 147 19.69 -1.32 8.68
CA HIS A 147 21.02 -1.47 9.29
C HIS A 147 21.40 -0.29 10.19
N ARG A 148 21.07 0.94 9.78
CA ARG A 148 21.33 2.16 10.56
C ARG A 148 20.46 2.25 11.82
N GLY A 149 19.23 1.70 11.78
CA GLY A 149 18.29 1.70 12.89
C GLY A 149 18.76 0.92 14.11
N GLY A 150 19.68 -0.03 13.91
CA GLY A 150 20.18 -0.94 14.94
C GLY A 150 19.36 -2.22 15.06
N PRO A 151 19.75 -3.15 15.95
CA PRO A 151 19.06 -4.42 16.12
C PRO A 151 17.58 -4.21 16.49
N ASN A 152 16.67 -4.99 15.87
CA ASN A 152 15.21 -4.93 16.03
C ASN A 152 14.53 -3.67 15.47
N ARG A 153 15.21 -2.90 14.60
CA ARG A 153 14.66 -1.69 13.97
C ARG A 153 14.78 -1.77 12.46
N ASP A 154 13.85 -2.48 11.85
CA ASP A 154 13.78 -2.56 10.41
C ASP A 154 12.96 -1.43 9.81
N CYS A 155 13.43 -0.93 8.67
CA CYS A 155 12.70 -0.01 7.81
C CYS A 155 11.80 -0.82 6.87
N GLY A 156 10.55 -0.42 6.77
CA GLY A 156 9.58 -0.97 5.83
C GLY A 156 9.52 -0.24 4.50
N LEU A 157 8.94 -0.89 3.47
CA LEU A 157 8.69 -0.30 2.16
C LEU A 157 7.25 -0.55 1.68
N ILE A 158 6.54 0.51 1.31
CA ILE A 158 5.31 0.43 0.53
C ILE A 158 5.38 1.38 -0.65
N VAL A 159 5.08 0.89 -1.85
CA VAL A 159 5.10 1.67 -3.09
C VAL A 159 3.74 1.62 -3.75
N ALA A 160 3.14 2.77 -4.07
CA ALA A 160 1.93 2.83 -4.87
C ALA A 160 2.25 2.98 -6.36
N LEU A 161 1.55 2.19 -7.17
CA LEU A 161 1.64 2.18 -8.61
C LEU A 161 0.23 2.19 -9.21
N GLN A 162 -0.01 3.12 -10.12
CA GLN A 162 -1.23 3.13 -10.91
C GLN A 162 -1.23 2.02 -11.96
N THR A 163 -2.31 1.25 -12.02
CA THR A 163 -2.53 0.21 -13.05
C THR A 163 -3.58 0.70 -14.04
N GLN A 164 -3.27 0.72 -15.33
CA GLN A 164 -4.28 0.92 -16.38
C GLN A 164 -4.88 -0.43 -16.79
N GLU A 165 -6.17 -0.44 -17.16
CA GLU A 165 -6.85 -1.66 -17.65
C GLU A 165 -6.41 -2.03 -19.08
N GLU A 166 -5.92 -1.06 -19.85
CA GLU A 166 -5.49 -1.19 -21.25
C GLU A 166 -4.01 -0.80 -21.38
N GLY A 167 -3.15 -1.46 -20.63
CA GLY A 167 -1.70 -1.24 -20.72
C GLY A 167 -1.11 -1.82 -22.02
N ASP A 168 -0.17 -1.11 -22.64
CA ASP A 168 0.67 -1.68 -23.69
C ASP A 168 1.54 -2.81 -23.11
N SER A 169 1.99 -3.72 -23.98
CA SER A 169 2.94 -4.80 -23.70
C SER A 169 4.15 -4.36 -22.85
N GLY A 170 4.62 -3.12 -23.01
CA GLY A 170 5.70 -2.54 -22.20
C GLY A 170 5.31 -2.32 -20.73
N GLU A 171 4.13 -1.77 -20.46
CA GLU A 171 3.63 -1.54 -19.09
C GLU A 171 3.39 -2.87 -18.36
N ALA A 172 2.87 -3.88 -19.08
CA ALA A 172 2.68 -5.22 -18.54
C ALA A 172 4.02 -5.86 -18.12
N LEU A 173 5.09 -5.67 -18.91
CA LEU A 173 6.43 -6.15 -18.58
C LEU A 173 7.00 -5.42 -17.36
N GLN A 174 6.86 -4.10 -17.28
CA GLN A 174 7.29 -3.30 -16.13
C GLN A 174 6.57 -3.75 -14.84
N LEU A 175 5.25 -3.92 -14.89
CA LEU A 175 4.48 -4.39 -13.74
C LEU A 175 4.95 -5.78 -13.29
N ALA A 176 5.10 -6.72 -14.23
CA ALA A 176 5.59 -8.07 -13.92
C ALA A 176 6.98 -8.05 -13.30
N LEU A 177 7.84 -7.12 -13.74
CA LEU A 177 9.17 -6.93 -13.17
C LEU A 177 9.07 -6.39 -11.74
N LEU A 178 8.29 -5.34 -11.50
CA LEU A 178 8.10 -4.76 -10.17
C LEU A 178 7.55 -5.80 -9.20
N GLN A 179 6.56 -6.61 -9.61
CA GLN A 179 6.00 -7.69 -8.78
C GLN A 179 7.04 -8.71 -8.30
N ARG A 180 8.19 -8.85 -8.99
CA ARG A 180 9.30 -9.71 -8.52
C ARG A 180 10.08 -9.09 -7.37
N TYR A 181 10.17 -7.77 -7.32
CA TYR A 181 10.82 -7.03 -6.23
C TYR A 181 9.87 -6.79 -5.04
N PHE A 182 8.56 -6.78 -5.31
CA PHE A 182 7.50 -6.56 -4.32
C PHE A 182 6.59 -7.79 -4.20
N PRO A 183 6.97 -8.80 -3.40
CA PRO A 183 6.26 -10.05 -3.37
C PRO A 183 4.93 -9.96 -2.59
N ALA A 184 4.74 -8.93 -1.75
CA ALA A 184 3.43 -8.62 -1.18
C ALA A 184 2.71 -7.59 -2.06
N GLN A 185 1.42 -7.80 -2.31
CA GLN A 185 0.62 -6.94 -3.18
C GLN A 185 -0.70 -6.57 -2.52
N CYS A 186 -1.13 -5.33 -2.71
CA CYS A 186 -2.45 -4.86 -2.32
C CYS A 186 -3.14 -4.26 -3.54
N TRP A 187 -4.31 -4.77 -3.91
CA TRP A 187 -5.07 -4.29 -5.06
C TRP A 187 -6.30 -3.50 -4.61
N LEU A 188 -6.46 -2.29 -5.12
CA LEU A 188 -7.68 -1.49 -5.02
C LEU A 188 -8.43 -1.56 -6.34
N ARG A 189 -9.55 -2.29 -6.35
CA ARG A 189 -10.41 -2.48 -7.53
C ARG A 189 -11.77 -1.84 -7.30
N PRO A 190 -12.41 -1.26 -8.31
CA PRO A 190 -13.80 -0.85 -8.20
C PRO A 190 -14.67 -2.04 -7.79
N ASP A 191 -15.54 -1.83 -6.80
CA ASP A 191 -16.62 -2.77 -6.54
C ASP A 191 -17.79 -2.46 -7.49
N ALA A 192 -18.65 -3.45 -7.76
CA ALA A 192 -19.75 -3.33 -8.73
C ALA A 192 -20.58 -2.03 -8.53
N PRO A 193 -21.12 -1.42 -9.61
CA PRO A 193 -21.72 -0.09 -9.56
C PRO A 193 -23.01 -0.07 -8.73
N GLY A 194 -22.86 0.21 -7.44
CA GLY A 194 -23.95 0.66 -6.58
C GLY A 194 -24.17 2.17 -6.76
N PRO A 195 -25.40 2.68 -6.62
CA PRO A 195 -25.68 4.10 -6.82
C PRO A 195 -25.02 4.95 -5.72
N GLY A 196 -24.16 5.89 -6.13
CA GLY A 196 -23.82 7.09 -5.35
C GLY A 196 -22.59 7.04 -4.42
N GLU A 197 -21.92 5.90 -4.25
CA GLU A 197 -20.70 5.78 -3.43
C GLU A 197 -19.53 5.19 -4.23
N CYS A 198 -18.38 5.86 -4.20
CA CYS A 198 -17.12 5.28 -4.69
C CYS A 198 -16.67 4.18 -3.72
N ARG A 199 -17.00 2.94 -4.07
CA ARG A 199 -16.65 1.74 -3.33
C ARG A 199 -15.52 1.00 -4.02
N MET A 200 -14.46 0.74 -3.27
CA MET A 200 -13.29 0.00 -3.71
C MET A 200 -13.16 -1.28 -2.89
N ARG A 201 -12.83 -2.39 -3.54
CA ARG A 201 -12.38 -3.62 -2.89
C ARG A 201 -10.87 -3.57 -2.73
N ALA A 202 -10.40 -3.65 -1.49
CA ALA A 202 -8.98 -3.82 -1.16
C ALA A 202 -8.68 -5.30 -0.97
N CYS A 203 -7.78 -5.87 -1.78
CA CYS A 203 -7.33 -7.26 -1.68
C CYS A 203 -5.86 -7.29 -1.32
N LEU A 204 -5.51 -7.78 -0.13
CA LEU A 204 -4.12 -7.95 0.30
C LEU A 204 -3.69 -9.40 0.08
N GLU A 205 -2.64 -9.58 -0.70
CA GLU A 205 -1.98 -10.84 -0.98
C GLU A 205 -0.58 -10.80 -0.34
N PRO A 206 -0.36 -11.49 0.78
CA PRO A 206 0.95 -11.54 1.42
C PRO A 206 1.93 -12.36 0.55
N SER A 207 3.23 -12.14 0.71
CA SER A 207 4.31 -12.79 -0.06
C SER A 207 4.47 -14.31 0.14
N GLY A 208 3.47 -15.01 0.71
CA GLY A 208 3.53 -16.42 1.07
C GLY A 208 2.15 -17.06 1.16
N LEU A 209 2.05 -18.24 1.76
CA LEU A 209 0.81 -19.05 1.87
C LEU A 209 -0.27 -18.45 2.82
N GLY A 210 -0.16 -17.18 3.18
CA GLY A 210 -1.16 -16.52 4.02
C GLY A 210 -2.48 -16.33 3.27
N PRO A 211 -3.63 -16.39 3.94
CA PRO A 211 -4.91 -16.20 3.29
C PRO A 211 -4.98 -14.79 2.69
N ARG A 212 -5.47 -14.72 1.44
CA ARG A 212 -5.89 -13.46 0.85
C ARG A 212 -7.00 -12.87 1.71
N THR A 213 -6.86 -11.61 2.07
CA THR A 213 -7.82 -10.88 2.90
C THR A 213 -8.40 -9.73 2.10
N GLU A 214 -9.72 -9.54 2.23
CA GLU A 214 -10.45 -8.54 1.46
C GLU A 214 -11.20 -7.57 2.39
N TRP A 215 -11.24 -6.31 1.99
CA TRP A 215 -11.97 -5.26 2.67
C TRP A 215 -12.72 -4.39 1.67
N CYS A 216 -13.80 -3.80 2.14
CA CYS A 216 -14.54 -2.76 1.45
C CYS A 216 -14.02 -1.40 1.94
N VAL A 217 -13.58 -0.57 1.00
CA VAL A 217 -13.12 0.80 1.24
C VAL A 217 -14.11 1.74 0.56
N THR A 218 -14.75 2.61 1.33
CA THR A 218 -15.69 3.62 0.82
C THR A 218 -15.16 5.03 1.09
N PHE A 219 -15.35 5.92 0.12
CA PHE A 219 -15.04 7.34 0.27
C PHE A 219 -16.33 8.14 0.39
N GLN A 220 -16.48 8.86 1.49
CA GLN A 220 -17.62 9.74 1.71
C GLN A 220 -17.47 11.06 0.95
N LEU A 221 -18.58 11.80 0.81
CA LEU A 221 -18.63 13.10 0.14
C LEU A 221 -17.70 14.14 0.77
N ASP A 222 -17.37 13.99 2.05
CA ASP A 222 -16.47 14.87 2.78
C ASP A 222 -14.98 14.46 2.65
N GLY A 223 -14.70 13.39 1.89
CA GLY A 223 -13.38 12.82 1.68
C GLY A 223 -12.93 11.84 2.77
N GLU A 224 -13.76 11.52 3.76
CA GLU A 224 -13.43 10.52 4.78
C GLU A 224 -13.44 9.11 4.17
N MET A 225 -12.31 8.42 4.32
CA MET A 225 -12.17 7.00 4.00
C MET A 225 -12.77 6.16 5.14
N LYS A 226 -13.69 5.24 4.82
CA LYS A 226 -14.22 4.22 5.72
C LYS A 226 -13.83 2.83 5.23
N ILE A 227 -13.44 1.96 6.15
CA ILE A 227 -13.02 0.60 5.83
C ILE A 227 -13.86 -0.37 6.65
N THR A 228 -14.46 -1.35 5.97
CA THR A 228 -15.21 -2.45 6.59
C THR A 228 -14.69 -3.77 6.08
N ARG A 229 -14.77 -4.82 6.91
CA ARG A 229 -14.41 -6.18 6.46
C ARG A 229 -15.32 -6.59 5.31
N TRP A 230 -14.74 -7.23 4.29
CA TRP A 230 -15.54 -7.77 3.22
C TRP A 230 -16.47 -8.85 3.76
N PRO A 231 -17.77 -8.84 3.44
CA PRO A 231 -18.66 -9.90 3.87
C PRO A 231 -18.20 -11.21 3.22
N THR A 232 -17.73 -12.16 4.04
CA THR A 232 -17.55 -13.54 3.59
C THR A 232 -18.92 -13.99 3.10
N GLN A 233 -19.06 -14.32 1.82
CA GLN A 233 -20.29 -14.98 1.35
C GLN A 233 -20.46 -16.22 2.24
N ALA A 234 -21.46 -16.20 3.11
CA ALA A 234 -21.97 -17.41 3.68
C ALA A 234 -22.45 -18.22 2.48
N TYR A 235 -21.69 -19.25 2.12
CA TYR A 235 -22.13 -20.24 1.16
C TYR A 235 -23.38 -20.86 1.76
N ASP A 236 -24.55 -20.41 1.33
CA ASP A 236 -25.82 -20.96 1.76
C ASP A 236 -26.03 -22.25 0.96
N PRO A 237 -25.81 -23.44 1.55
CA PRO A 237 -25.85 -24.70 0.80
C PRO A 237 -27.30 -25.09 0.44
N SER A 238 -28.28 -24.24 0.74
CA SER A 238 -29.71 -24.54 0.65
C SER A 238 -30.35 -24.23 -0.71
N SER A 239 -29.61 -23.72 -1.71
CA SER A 239 -30.17 -23.40 -3.03
C SER A 239 -29.94 -24.45 -4.12
N VAL A 240 -29.65 -25.71 -3.76
CA VAL A 240 -29.77 -26.83 -4.71
C VAL A 240 -31.27 -27.12 -4.91
N LYS A 241 -31.85 -26.42 -5.89
CA LYS A 241 -33.15 -26.73 -6.50
C LYS A 241 -33.23 -28.22 -6.81
N SER A 242 -34.05 -28.94 -6.04
CA SER A 242 -34.59 -30.25 -6.39
C SER A 242 -35.45 -30.11 -7.66
N SER A 243 -34.80 -30.28 -8.81
CA SER A 243 -35.47 -30.43 -10.10
C SER A 243 -35.47 -31.92 -10.43
N SER A 244 -36.44 -32.65 -9.90
CA SER A 244 -36.64 -34.06 -10.25
C SER A 244 -37.05 -34.16 -11.72
N PRO A 245 -36.37 -34.97 -12.56
CA PRO A 245 -36.85 -35.25 -13.91
C PRO A 245 -37.94 -36.33 -13.84
N GLY A 246 -39.06 -36.05 -14.51
CA GLY A 246 -40.14 -37.00 -14.70
C GLY A 246 -39.65 -38.26 -15.43
N GLY A 247 -39.94 -39.41 -14.85
CA GLY A 247 -39.77 -40.71 -15.48
C GLY A 247 -41.12 -41.24 -15.93
N GLN A 248 -41.28 -41.43 -17.24
CA GLN A 248 -42.06 -42.50 -17.87
C GLN A 248 -41.67 -42.55 -19.36
N PRO A 249 -41.59 -43.75 -19.93
CA PRO A 249 -42.79 -44.34 -20.52
C PRO A 249 -43.27 -45.62 -19.84
#